data_AF-A0A382R3E8-F1
#
_entry.id   AF-A0A382R3E8-F1
#
_cell.length_a   1.000
_cell.length_b   1.000
_cell.length_c   1.000
_cell.angle_alpha   90.00
_cell.angle_beta   90.00
_cell.angle_gamma   90.00
#
_symmetry.space_group_name_H-M   'P 1'
#
loop_
_entity.id
_entity.type
_entity.pdbx_description
1 polymer ?
#
loop_
_entity_poly.entity_id
_entity_poly.type
_entity_poly.pdbx_seq_one_letter_code
_entity_poly.pdbx_strand_id
1 'polypeptide(L)'
;QTMIKKLMTARRFIAAGVLSTFMFVGIASVNAQLTDGLVAHWPLDELNGDTTPDVISGYDMTADNLTADSVVEGKYGNAMSFSNAEQTLLWRKNEEGDALPANQHDSFTVSFWSKIQGNGQNDLRVFSESNTTGNNSPLFNIGTRNNGSDGTIDIYIRSIGGGGTVGHIFSTAEPFDDEWHHVVFVQEDLARSIYVDGELDDLEIAPKEEGDHNVDATTIGGILRGNASHWVTGLIDDVAIWDRALSADEVSGLTSSGIPTAGGGGHPLLVDLVAHFPLDEDGNSTNGEFTAATVTDVEFGADGATGNTGTSATFNGSSSIIQHD
;
A
#
# COMPACT_ATOMS: atom_id res chain seq x y z
N GLN A 1 23.55 -74.71 14.17
CA GLN A 1 22.31 -75.10 13.46
C GLN A 1 21.32 -73.96 13.70
N THR A 2 20.85 -73.16 12.75
CA THR A 2 20.86 -73.23 11.29
C THR A 2 20.57 -71.81 10.79
N MET A 3 21.19 -71.41 9.68
CA MET A 3 20.79 -70.23 8.89
C MET A 3 19.30 -70.31 8.49
N ILE A 4 18.72 -69.17 8.06
CA ILE A 4 17.49 -68.94 7.25
C ILE A 4 16.77 -67.73 7.89
N LYS A 5 16.51 -66.57 7.28
CA LYS A 5 16.49 -66.12 5.88
C LYS A 5 16.55 -64.58 5.87
N LYS A 6 17.16 -64.03 4.81
CA LYS A 6 17.01 -62.64 4.33
C LYS A 6 15.53 -62.29 4.12
N LEU A 7 15.14 -61.04 4.43
CA LEU A 7 14.83 -59.97 3.46
C LEU A 7 13.84 -58.96 4.08
N MET A 8 13.99 -57.70 3.65
CA MET A 8 13.08 -56.55 3.78
C MET A 8 13.15 -55.80 5.12
N THR A 9 13.18 -54.47 5.19
CA THR A 9 13.31 -53.36 4.23
C THR A 9 13.58 -52.14 5.11
N ALA A 10 14.37 -51.20 4.60
CA ALA A 10 14.64 -49.90 5.19
C ALA A 10 13.37 -49.23 5.76
N ARG A 11 13.40 -48.82 7.03
CA ARG A 11 12.52 -47.76 7.53
C ARG A 11 13.26 -46.43 7.37
N ARG A 12 12.95 -45.81 6.24
CA ARG A 12 13.27 -44.44 5.87
C ARG A 12 12.70 -43.48 6.91
N PHE A 13 13.52 -42.50 7.30
CA PHE A 13 13.06 -41.19 7.73
C PHE A 13 12.26 -40.56 6.59
N ILE A 14 10.95 -40.31 6.77
CA ILE A 14 10.20 -39.36 5.94
C ILE A 14 9.09 -38.76 6.82
N ALA A 15 9.21 -37.46 7.09
CA ALA A 15 8.14 -36.46 7.02
C ALA A 15 8.60 -35.16 7.69
N ALA A 16 9.60 -34.50 7.09
CA ALA A 16 9.80 -33.07 7.22
C ALA A 16 10.01 -32.57 5.79
N GLY A 17 9.10 -31.75 5.28
CA GLY A 17 9.17 -31.23 3.91
C GLY A 17 7.97 -31.60 3.07
N VAL A 18 6.79 -31.08 3.43
CA VAL A 18 5.78 -30.60 2.46
C VAL A 18 4.96 -29.52 3.20
N LEU A 19 5.44 -28.28 3.24
CA LEU A 19 4.60 -27.13 3.61
C LEU A 19 4.95 -25.83 2.87
N SER A 20 5.86 -25.84 1.90
CA SER A 20 6.34 -24.58 1.29
C SER A 20 5.71 -24.23 -0.06
N THR A 21 4.95 -25.12 -0.70
CA THR A 21 4.48 -24.89 -2.09
C THR A 21 3.08 -24.27 -2.20
N PHE A 22 2.30 -24.24 -1.12
CA PHE A 22 0.96 -23.62 -1.13
C PHE A 22 0.97 -22.13 -0.77
N MET A 23 1.99 -21.66 -0.03
CA MET A 23 2.11 -20.24 0.34
C MET A 23 2.58 -19.38 -0.85
N PHE A 24 3.48 -19.91 -1.69
CA PHE A 24 4.03 -19.17 -2.83
C PHE A 24 3.02 -18.93 -3.96
N VAL A 25 2.11 -19.89 -4.23
CA VAL A 25 1.04 -19.68 -5.22
C VAL A 25 0.03 -18.64 -4.74
N GLY A 26 -0.25 -18.60 -3.43
CA GLY A 26 -1.18 -17.62 -2.83
C GLY A 26 -0.67 -16.18 -2.90
N ILE A 27 0.60 -15.94 -2.59
CA ILE A 27 1.18 -14.58 -2.61
C ILE A 27 1.26 -14.02 -4.03
N ALA A 28 1.69 -14.83 -5.01
CA ALA A 28 1.74 -14.41 -6.40
C ALA A 28 0.34 -14.09 -6.97
N SER A 29 -0.69 -14.85 -6.57
CA SER A 29 -2.07 -14.55 -6.97
C SER A 29 -2.61 -13.25 -6.37
N VAL A 30 -2.29 -12.96 -5.10
CA VAL A 30 -2.74 -11.73 -4.42
C VAL A 30 -2.02 -10.51 -5.01
N ASN A 31 -0.73 -10.60 -5.33
CA ASN A 31 0.00 -9.48 -5.94
C ASN A 31 -0.52 -9.12 -7.34
N ALA A 32 -0.76 -10.13 -8.18
CA ALA A 32 -1.36 -9.91 -9.50
C ALA A 32 -2.78 -9.31 -9.39
N GLN A 33 -3.53 -9.70 -8.35
CA GLN A 33 -4.81 -9.11 -8.02
C GLN A 33 -4.66 -7.64 -7.61
N LEU A 34 -3.73 -7.29 -6.72
CA LEU A 34 -3.54 -5.92 -6.24
C LEU A 34 -3.09 -4.93 -7.31
N THR A 35 -2.52 -5.36 -8.44
CA THR A 35 -2.26 -4.46 -9.58
C THR A 35 -3.46 -4.27 -10.51
N ASP A 36 -4.44 -5.17 -10.48
CA ASP A 36 -5.67 -5.02 -11.25
C ASP A 36 -6.49 -3.85 -10.72
N GLY A 37 -6.94 -2.96 -11.62
CA GLY A 37 -7.70 -1.76 -11.26
C GLY A 37 -6.93 -0.73 -10.43
N LEU A 38 -5.62 -0.87 -10.24
CA LEU A 38 -4.81 0.15 -9.57
C LEU A 38 -4.70 1.39 -10.48
N VAL A 39 -5.20 2.52 -10.00
CA VAL A 39 -5.32 3.77 -10.77
C VAL A 39 -4.21 4.76 -10.42
N ALA A 40 -3.90 4.88 -9.14
CA ALA A 40 -2.89 5.80 -8.64
C ALA A 40 -2.17 5.18 -7.45
N HIS A 41 -0.86 5.41 -7.37
CA HIS A 41 -0.03 5.09 -6.21
C HIS A 41 0.98 6.21 -6.04
N TRP A 42 0.87 6.93 -4.93
CA TRP A 42 1.86 7.89 -4.46
C TRP A 42 2.65 7.24 -3.33
N PRO A 43 3.89 6.77 -3.58
CA PRO A 43 4.74 6.23 -2.53
C PRO A 43 5.07 7.28 -1.48
N LEU A 44 5.08 8.57 -1.86
CA LEU A 44 5.52 9.68 -1.02
C LEU A 44 7.00 9.62 -0.61
N ASP A 45 7.78 8.87 -1.39
CA ASP A 45 9.21 8.65 -1.19
C ASP A 45 10.09 9.87 -1.51
N GLU A 46 9.59 10.79 -2.34
CA GLU A 46 10.34 11.92 -2.87
C GLU A 46 9.46 13.11 -3.29
N LEU A 47 10.13 14.25 -3.43
CA LEU A 47 9.61 15.43 -4.14
C LEU A 47 10.48 15.70 -5.38
N ASN A 48 9.81 15.86 -6.52
CA ASN A 48 10.39 16.23 -7.80
C ASN A 48 10.09 17.69 -8.12
N GLY A 49 10.79 18.59 -7.41
CA GLY A 49 10.46 20.02 -7.41
C GLY A 49 9.24 20.27 -6.52
N ASP A 50 8.17 20.82 -7.09
CA ASP A 50 6.93 21.12 -6.37
C ASP A 50 5.87 20.01 -6.53
N THR A 51 6.28 18.80 -6.91
CA THR A 51 5.39 17.63 -7.06
C THR A 51 5.92 16.40 -6.36
N THR A 52 5.03 15.44 -6.04
CA THR A 52 5.39 14.07 -5.69
C THR A 52 4.81 13.10 -6.73
N PRO A 53 5.56 12.08 -7.17
CA PRO A 53 5.17 11.26 -8.31
C PRO A 53 4.03 10.29 -7.99
N ASP A 54 3.13 10.11 -8.96
CA ASP A 54 2.31 8.89 -9.08
C ASP A 54 3.03 7.88 -9.97
N VAL A 55 3.27 6.68 -9.45
CA VAL A 55 4.03 5.64 -10.16
C VAL A 55 3.17 4.77 -11.10
N ILE A 56 1.87 5.07 -11.22
CA ILE A 56 0.92 4.27 -12.02
C ILE A 56 0.47 5.00 -13.28
N SER A 57 -0.23 6.13 -13.13
CA SER A 57 -0.89 6.82 -14.24
C SER A 57 -0.30 8.21 -14.52
N GLY A 58 0.70 8.64 -13.76
CA GLY A 58 1.29 9.99 -13.84
C GLY A 58 0.38 11.07 -13.24
N TYR A 59 -0.53 10.69 -12.35
CA TYR A 59 -1.36 11.60 -11.55
C TYR A 59 -0.57 12.27 -10.41
N ASP A 60 0.60 12.83 -10.73
CA ASP A 60 1.47 13.53 -9.77
C ASP A 60 0.68 14.57 -8.97
N MET A 61 0.94 14.65 -7.67
CA MET A 61 0.34 15.68 -6.82
C MET A 61 1.26 16.88 -6.70
N THR A 62 0.66 18.07 -6.78
CA THR A 62 1.32 19.34 -6.45
C THR A 62 1.47 19.46 -4.94
N ALA A 63 2.61 19.96 -4.50
CA ALA A 63 2.98 20.09 -3.11
C ALA A 63 3.01 21.56 -2.68
N ASP A 64 2.12 21.93 -1.77
CA ASP A 64 2.08 23.26 -1.15
C ASP A 64 2.80 23.21 0.20
N ASN A 65 3.76 24.13 0.40
CA ASN A 65 4.54 24.30 1.64
C ASN A 65 5.33 23.05 2.09
N LEU A 66 5.48 22.06 1.23
CA LEU A 66 6.31 20.88 1.46
C LEU A 66 7.69 21.08 0.81
N THR A 67 8.73 20.54 1.43
CA THR A 67 10.11 20.66 0.94
C THR A 67 10.83 19.32 1.08
N ALA A 68 12.08 19.23 0.63
CA ALA A 68 12.89 18.03 0.83
C ALA A 68 12.99 17.60 2.31
N ASP A 69 12.91 18.54 3.26
CA ASP A 69 12.91 18.24 4.70
C ASP A 69 11.58 17.61 5.19
N SER A 70 10.52 17.70 4.38
CA SER A 70 9.24 17.05 4.64
C SER A 70 9.28 15.55 4.30
N VAL A 71 10.25 15.08 3.53
CA VAL A 71 10.44 13.66 3.21
C VAL A 71 11.27 13.03 4.32
N VAL A 72 10.68 12.11 5.07
CA VAL A 72 11.28 11.50 6.28
C VAL A 72 11.13 9.98 6.25
N GLU A 73 11.80 9.25 7.14
CA GLU A 73 11.66 7.79 7.21
C GLU A 73 10.18 7.38 7.40
N GLY A 74 9.71 6.48 6.53
CA GLY A 74 8.33 6.07 6.40
C GLY A 74 8.05 4.65 6.92
N LYS A 75 6.86 4.16 6.59
CA LYS A 75 6.48 2.76 6.76
C LYS A 75 7.12 1.90 5.67
N TYR A 76 7.08 2.36 4.41
CA TYR A 76 7.68 1.73 3.25
C TYR A 76 8.57 2.73 2.53
N GLY A 77 9.88 2.70 2.81
CA GLY A 77 10.79 3.72 2.28
C GLY A 77 10.67 5.02 3.10
N ASN A 78 10.34 6.13 2.45
CA ASN A 78 10.09 7.42 3.07
C ASN A 78 8.59 7.75 3.07
N ALA A 79 8.21 8.62 3.99
CA ALA A 79 6.87 9.19 4.09
C ALA A 79 6.93 10.72 3.94
N MET A 80 5.77 11.32 3.69
CA MET A 80 5.62 12.77 3.73
C MET A 80 5.15 13.23 5.11
N SER A 81 5.87 14.21 5.67
CA SER A 81 5.55 14.88 6.93
C SER A 81 4.67 16.10 6.69
N PHE A 82 3.43 16.04 7.19
CA PHE A 82 2.46 17.11 7.13
C PHE A 82 2.41 17.92 8.43
N SER A 83 2.15 19.21 8.31
CA SER A 83 2.05 20.18 9.39
C SER A 83 0.86 21.11 9.19
N ASN A 84 -0.02 21.16 10.20
CA ASN A 84 -1.11 22.13 10.24
C ASN A 84 -0.57 23.56 10.34
N ALA A 85 0.47 23.77 11.15
CA ALA A 85 1.06 25.09 11.37
C ALA A 85 1.64 25.69 10.08
N GLU A 86 2.25 24.85 9.24
CA GLU A 86 2.84 25.24 7.96
C GLU A 86 1.87 25.09 6.78
N GLN A 87 0.63 24.64 7.02
CA GLN A 87 -0.42 24.47 6.00
C GLN A 87 0.05 23.63 4.81
N THR A 88 0.73 22.52 5.09
CA THR A 88 1.24 21.61 4.07
C THR A 88 0.11 20.83 3.41
N LEU A 89 0.12 20.73 2.09
CA LEU A 89 -0.93 20.03 1.35
C LEU A 89 -0.34 19.36 0.11
N LEU A 90 -0.77 18.14 -0.17
CA LEU A 90 -0.66 17.56 -1.50
C LEU A 90 -2.02 17.62 -2.18
N TRP A 91 -2.05 18.07 -3.43
CA TRP A 91 -3.29 18.17 -4.19
C TRP A 91 -3.08 17.93 -5.67
N ARG A 92 -4.12 17.41 -6.32
CA ARG A 92 -4.25 17.44 -7.77
C ARG A 92 -5.67 17.82 -8.16
N LYS A 93 -5.79 18.52 -9.28
CA LYS A 93 -7.06 18.73 -9.96
C LYS A 93 -7.23 17.66 -11.03
N ASN A 94 -8.41 17.04 -11.04
CA ASN A 94 -8.74 15.95 -11.95
C ASN A 94 -9.31 16.53 -13.24
N GLU A 95 -8.90 15.96 -14.37
CA GLU A 95 -9.33 16.39 -15.70
C GLU A 95 -10.41 15.47 -16.28
N GLU A 96 -11.12 15.94 -17.30
CA GLU A 96 -12.10 15.11 -18.01
C GLU A 96 -11.40 13.90 -18.66
N GLY A 97 -11.83 12.70 -18.31
CA GLY A 97 -11.24 11.45 -18.77
C GLY A 97 -10.26 10.80 -17.80
N ASP A 98 -9.91 11.47 -16.70
CA ASP A 98 -9.14 10.84 -15.62
C ASP A 98 -9.96 9.76 -14.91
N ALA A 99 -9.27 8.70 -14.47
CA ALA A 99 -9.86 7.67 -13.60
C ALA A 99 -10.02 8.14 -12.14
N LEU A 100 -9.57 9.35 -11.81
CA LEU A 100 -9.86 10.06 -10.57
C LEU A 100 -10.78 11.26 -10.83
N PRO A 101 -11.58 11.70 -9.85
CA PRO A 101 -11.64 11.25 -8.46
C PRO A 101 -12.24 9.86 -8.31
N ALA A 102 -11.84 9.12 -7.27
CA ALA A 102 -12.28 7.75 -7.00
C ALA A 102 -13.81 7.65 -6.89
N ASN A 103 -14.44 8.68 -6.31
CA ASN A 103 -15.90 8.74 -6.13
C ASN A 103 -16.71 8.77 -7.44
N GLN A 104 -16.08 8.93 -8.61
CA GLN A 104 -16.77 8.78 -9.90
C GLN A 104 -17.20 7.32 -10.18
N HIS A 105 -16.57 6.35 -9.52
CA HIS A 105 -16.86 4.93 -9.68
C HIS A 105 -17.90 4.45 -8.66
N ASP A 106 -18.66 3.43 -9.04
CA ASP A 106 -19.60 2.75 -8.14
C ASP A 106 -18.86 1.83 -7.16
N SER A 107 -17.69 1.33 -7.57
CA SER A 107 -16.76 0.57 -6.74
C SER A 107 -15.39 1.21 -6.80
N PHE A 108 -14.73 1.41 -5.66
CA PHE A 108 -13.36 1.92 -5.58
C PHE A 108 -12.75 1.59 -4.22
N THR A 109 -11.42 1.69 -4.13
CA THR A 109 -10.68 1.54 -2.87
C THR A 109 -9.70 2.68 -2.71
N VAL A 110 -9.56 3.22 -1.50
CA VAL A 110 -8.50 4.16 -1.11
C VAL A 110 -7.73 3.54 0.05
N SER A 111 -6.41 3.45 -0.06
CA SER A 111 -5.53 3.02 1.03
C SER A 111 -4.48 4.07 1.35
N PHE A 112 -4.04 4.10 2.60
CA PHE A 112 -2.86 4.85 3.03
C PHE A 112 -2.32 4.29 4.34
N TRP A 113 -1.01 4.43 4.53
CA TRP A 113 -0.41 4.33 5.85
C TRP A 113 -0.36 5.70 6.50
N SER A 114 -0.60 5.75 7.81
CA SER A 114 -0.47 7.00 8.56
C SER A 114 0.10 6.78 9.94
N LYS A 115 0.85 7.77 10.41
CA LYS A 115 1.29 7.93 11.79
C LYS A 115 0.88 9.32 12.27
N ILE A 116 -0.30 9.39 12.87
CA ILE A 116 -0.98 10.64 13.22
C ILE A 116 -1.46 10.54 14.67
N GLN A 117 -1.24 11.59 15.47
CA GLN A 117 -1.89 11.74 16.77
C GLN A 117 -3.24 12.46 16.58
N GLY A 118 -4.35 11.74 16.65
CA GLY A 118 -5.70 12.29 16.44
C GLY A 118 -6.20 13.13 17.62
N ASN A 119 -5.80 12.78 18.85
CA ASN A 119 -6.20 13.52 20.04
C ASN A 119 -5.61 14.95 20.03
N GLY A 120 -6.49 15.95 20.11
CA GLY A 120 -6.14 17.38 20.00
C GLY A 120 -6.10 17.92 18.58
N GLN A 121 -6.30 17.08 17.56
CA GLN A 121 -6.42 17.48 16.16
C GLN A 121 -7.90 17.50 15.75
N ASN A 122 -8.57 18.63 15.96
CA ASN A 122 -10.02 18.73 15.76
C ASN A 122 -10.38 18.95 14.27
N ASP A 123 -11.14 18.03 13.70
CA ASP A 123 -11.74 18.17 12.36
C ASP A 123 -10.71 18.42 11.24
N LEU A 124 -9.63 17.64 11.19
CA LEU A 124 -8.59 17.73 10.16
C LEU A 124 -8.76 16.64 9.10
N ARG A 125 -8.08 16.77 7.96
CA ARG A 125 -8.25 15.88 6.79
C ARG A 125 -6.95 15.18 6.46
N VAL A 126 -7.05 13.86 6.29
CA VAL A 126 -5.93 12.99 5.92
C VAL A 126 -6.01 12.70 4.42
N PHE A 127 -7.18 12.25 3.95
CA PHE A 127 -7.49 12.09 2.53
C PHE A 127 -8.84 12.75 2.23
N SER A 128 -8.91 13.49 1.13
CA SER A 128 -10.13 14.18 0.73
C SER A 128 -10.31 14.23 -0.80
N GLU A 129 -11.56 14.08 -1.24
CA GLU A 129 -12.00 14.48 -2.59
C GLU A 129 -13.06 15.57 -2.48
N SER A 130 -12.93 16.64 -3.27
CA SER A 130 -13.80 17.80 -3.15
C SER A 130 -13.93 18.59 -4.45
N ASN A 131 -14.77 19.63 -4.43
CA ASN A 131 -14.92 20.56 -5.55
C ASN A 131 -14.20 21.89 -5.30
N THR A 132 -13.30 22.26 -6.21
CA THR A 132 -12.48 23.49 -6.16
C THR A 132 -13.26 24.76 -6.48
N THR A 133 -14.47 24.66 -7.04
CA THR A 133 -15.36 25.80 -7.31
C THR A 133 -16.39 26.03 -6.20
N GLY A 134 -16.66 25.02 -5.37
CA GLY A 134 -17.58 25.08 -4.23
C GLY A 134 -16.88 25.45 -2.92
N ASN A 135 -17.62 25.99 -1.95
CA ASN A 135 -17.05 26.33 -0.64
C ASN A 135 -17.20 25.22 0.41
N ASN A 136 -18.11 24.25 0.23
CA ASN A 136 -18.46 23.27 1.28
C ASN A 136 -19.06 21.92 0.81
N SER A 137 -19.34 21.76 -0.48
CA SER A 137 -20.01 20.57 -1.04
C SER A 137 -19.79 20.51 -2.57
N PRO A 138 -19.70 19.31 -3.17
CA PRO A 138 -19.57 18.01 -2.50
C PRO A 138 -18.20 17.80 -1.84
N LEU A 139 -18.12 16.84 -0.92
CA LEU A 139 -16.86 16.35 -0.38
C LEU A 139 -16.95 14.89 0.10
N PHE A 140 -15.82 14.19 0.06
CA PHE A 140 -15.55 12.90 0.66
C PHE A 140 -14.31 13.08 1.53
N ASN A 141 -14.40 12.79 2.84
CA ASN A 141 -13.30 12.99 3.78
C ASN A 141 -13.06 11.75 4.63
N ILE A 142 -11.79 11.43 4.79
CA ILE A 142 -11.25 10.58 5.84
C ILE A 142 -10.33 11.47 6.67
N GLY A 143 -10.58 11.59 7.97
CA GLY A 143 -9.90 12.58 8.80
C GLY A 143 -9.95 12.30 10.29
N THR A 144 -9.38 13.21 11.07
CA THR A 144 -9.44 13.12 12.53
C THR A 144 -10.82 13.48 13.05
N ARG A 145 -11.18 12.92 14.21
CA ARG A 145 -12.44 13.21 14.88
C ARG A 145 -12.76 14.69 14.95
N ASN A 146 -13.99 15.08 14.60
CA ASN A 146 -14.42 16.47 14.55
C ASN A 146 -14.19 17.30 15.84
N ASN A 147 -14.19 16.66 17.00
CA ASN A 147 -13.89 17.28 18.28
C ASN A 147 -12.48 16.98 18.81
N GLY A 148 -11.69 16.19 18.06
CA GLY A 148 -10.35 15.72 18.40
C GLY A 148 -10.24 15.01 19.75
N SER A 149 -11.27 14.28 20.18
CA SER A 149 -11.28 13.68 21.52
C SER A 149 -10.47 12.39 21.67
N ASP A 150 -10.17 11.71 20.56
CA ASP A 150 -9.57 10.37 20.53
C ASP A 150 -8.97 10.08 19.15
N GLY A 151 -8.44 8.86 18.96
CA GLY A 151 -7.77 8.43 17.73
C GLY A 151 -8.68 7.85 16.65
N THR A 152 -10.01 7.96 16.77
CA THR A 152 -10.93 7.40 15.77
C THR A 152 -10.84 8.12 14.40
N ILE A 153 -11.09 7.35 13.34
CA ILE A 153 -11.28 7.87 11.98
C ILE A 153 -12.65 8.53 11.90
N ASP A 154 -12.71 9.75 11.39
CA ASP A 154 -13.94 10.48 11.03
C ASP A 154 -14.20 10.35 9.53
N ILE A 155 -15.33 9.74 9.18
CA ILE A 155 -15.83 9.72 7.81
C ILE A 155 -16.88 10.81 7.67
N TYR A 156 -16.65 11.72 6.72
CA TYR A 156 -17.59 12.79 6.44
C TYR A 156 -17.82 13.00 4.95
N ILE A 157 -19.07 12.80 4.50
CA ILE A 157 -19.44 12.80 3.07
C ILE A 157 -20.63 13.73 2.86
N ARG A 158 -20.56 14.62 1.87
CA ARG A 158 -21.64 15.56 1.52
C ARG A 158 -21.95 15.54 0.05
N SER A 159 -23.23 15.34 -0.29
CA SER A 159 -23.81 15.56 -1.62
C SER A 159 -23.07 14.84 -2.77
N ILE A 160 -22.46 13.70 -2.49
CA ILE A 160 -21.86 12.84 -3.51
C ILE A 160 -22.90 11.81 -3.93
N GLY A 161 -23.17 11.74 -5.23
CA GLY A 161 -24.14 10.82 -5.81
C GLY A 161 -25.57 11.24 -5.60
N GLY A 162 -25.84 12.54 -5.57
CA GLY A 162 -27.19 13.07 -5.32
C GLY A 162 -27.73 12.85 -3.91
N GLY A 163 -27.06 12.05 -3.08
CA GLY A 163 -27.48 11.71 -1.72
C GLY A 163 -27.24 12.81 -0.69
N GLY A 164 -27.84 12.62 0.49
CA GLY A 164 -27.68 13.52 1.63
C GLY A 164 -26.28 13.50 2.25
N THR A 165 -26.13 14.22 3.36
CA THR A 165 -24.89 14.21 4.14
C THR A 165 -24.79 12.93 4.97
N VAL A 166 -23.71 12.16 4.82
CA VAL A 166 -23.23 11.26 5.86
C VAL A 166 -22.54 12.13 6.90
N GLY A 167 -23.11 12.21 8.10
CA GLY A 167 -22.60 13.03 9.20
C GLY A 167 -21.20 12.61 9.65
N HIS A 168 -20.61 13.32 10.61
CA HIS A 168 -19.41 12.84 11.29
C HIS A 168 -19.73 11.52 11.99
N ILE A 169 -19.20 10.43 11.44
CA ILE A 169 -19.33 9.07 11.96
C ILE A 169 -17.93 8.52 12.16
N PHE A 170 -17.77 7.65 13.15
CA PHE A 170 -16.46 7.33 13.69
C PHE A 170 -16.19 5.84 13.70
N SER A 171 -14.97 5.44 13.32
CA SER A 171 -14.53 4.06 13.46
C SER A 171 -14.62 3.58 14.92
N THR A 172 -14.66 2.27 15.09
CA THR A 172 -14.49 1.64 16.41
C THR A 172 -13.02 1.53 16.81
N ALA A 173 -12.14 1.29 15.83
CA ALA A 173 -10.70 1.37 15.99
C ALA A 173 -10.21 2.81 16.15
N GLU A 174 -9.05 2.99 16.79
CA GLU A 174 -8.42 4.29 17.02
C GLU A 174 -7.00 4.36 16.40
N PRO A 175 -6.85 4.28 15.06
CA PRO A 175 -5.52 4.24 14.42
C PRO A 175 -4.77 5.56 14.41
N PHE A 176 -5.39 6.66 14.86
CA PHE A 176 -4.70 7.94 15.01
C PHE A 176 -4.18 8.09 16.46
N ASP A 177 -3.26 7.20 16.84
CA ASP A 177 -2.66 7.11 18.18
C ASP A 177 -1.15 7.40 18.20
N ASP A 178 -0.61 7.99 17.13
CA ASP A 178 0.82 8.24 16.91
C ASP A 178 1.67 6.98 16.63
N GLU A 179 1.06 5.87 16.19
CA GLU A 179 1.74 4.71 15.61
C GLU A 179 1.37 4.51 14.13
N TRP A 180 2.16 3.70 13.41
CA TRP A 180 1.89 3.40 11.99
C TRP A 180 0.73 2.43 11.85
N HIS A 181 -0.37 2.91 11.25
CA HIS A 181 -1.56 2.13 10.96
C HIS A 181 -1.91 2.20 9.48
N HIS A 182 -2.44 1.10 8.94
CA HIS A 182 -2.94 1.04 7.57
C HIS A 182 -4.45 1.25 7.58
N VAL A 183 -4.92 2.24 6.83
CA VAL A 183 -6.34 2.55 6.69
C VAL A 183 -6.76 2.30 5.26
N VAL A 184 -7.83 1.52 5.08
CA VAL A 184 -8.40 1.24 3.76
C VAL A 184 -9.89 1.54 3.77
N PHE A 185 -10.35 2.41 2.89
CA PHE A 185 -11.76 2.62 2.61
C PHE A 185 -12.14 1.85 1.34
N VAL A 186 -13.17 1.02 1.41
CA VAL A 186 -13.68 0.26 0.27
C VAL A 186 -15.12 0.64 0.01
N GLN A 187 -15.40 0.99 -1.25
CA GLN A 187 -16.76 1.00 -1.79
C GLN A 187 -16.93 -0.15 -2.77
N GLU A 188 -17.93 -1.01 -2.55
CA GLU A 188 -18.30 -2.13 -3.42
C GLU A 188 -19.78 -2.01 -3.78
N ASP A 189 -20.07 -1.78 -5.06
CA ASP A 189 -21.42 -1.58 -5.58
C ASP A 189 -22.23 -0.59 -4.71
N LEU A 190 -21.62 0.57 -4.45
CA LEU A 190 -22.12 1.66 -3.59
C LEU A 190 -22.12 1.40 -2.07
N ALA A 191 -21.97 0.15 -1.61
CA ALA A 191 -21.82 -0.17 -0.19
C ALA A 191 -20.42 0.21 0.32
N ARG A 192 -20.31 0.71 1.55
CA ARG A 192 -19.07 1.31 2.06
C ARG A 192 -18.60 0.63 3.34
N SER A 193 -17.29 0.44 3.45
CA SER A 193 -16.62 -0.14 4.62
C SER A 193 -15.25 0.49 4.82
N ILE A 194 -14.71 0.36 6.02
CA ILE A 194 -13.32 0.71 6.33
C ILE A 194 -12.62 -0.46 7.01
N TYR A 195 -11.33 -0.57 6.76
CA TYR A 195 -10.44 -1.53 7.38
C TYR A 195 -9.31 -0.79 8.07
N VAL A 196 -8.89 -1.31 9.22
CA VAL A 196 -7.73 -0.84 9.97
C VAL A 196 -6.81 -2.02 10.20
N ASP A 197 -5.56 -1.89 9.78
CA ASP A 197 -4.54 -2.95 9.84
C ASP A 197 -5.00 -4.29 9.27
N GLY A 198 -5.74 -4.24 8.16
CA GLY A 198 -6.22 -5.42 7.44
C GLY A 198 -7.51 -6.02 7.99
N GLU A 199 -8.03 -5.51 9.11
CA GLU A 199 -9.24 -5.98 9.76
C GLU A 199 -10.42 -5.04 9.49
N LEU A 200 -11.62 -5.59 9.23
CA LEU A 200 -12.83 -4.81 9.00
C LEU A 200 -13.27 -4.10 10.29
N ASP A 201 -13.55 -2.80 10.22
CA ASP A 201 -14.15 -2.04 11.33
C ASP A 201 -15.68 -2.20 11.33
N ASP A 202 -16.29 -2.23 12.52
CA ASP A 202 -17.73 -2.39 12.70
C ASP A 202 -18.55 -1.12 12.36
N LEU A 203 -17.91 -0.04 11.91
CA LEU A 203 -18.60 1.19 11.50
C LEU A 203 -19.57 0.97 10.33
N GLU A 204 -20.85 1.19 10.60
CA GLU A 204 -21.87 1.26 9.55
C GLU A 204 -21.82 2.61 8.81
N ILE A 205 -21.54 2.56 7.51
CA ILE A 205 -21.53 3.73 6.62
C ILE A 205 -22.67 3.60 5.63
N ALA A 206 -23.52 4.63 5.54
CA ALA A 206 -24.62 4.64 4.59
C ALA A 206 -24.09 4.51 3.15
N PRO A 207 -24.74 3.71 2.28
CA PRO A 207 -24.30 3.52 0.90
C PRO A 207 -24.32 4.84 0.13
N LYS A 208 -23.53 4.89 -0.95
CA LYS A 208 -23.58 5.97 -1.94
C LYS A 208 -24.94 5.93 -2.65
N GLU A 209 -25.54 7.10 -2.86
CA GLU A 209 -26.72 7.22 -3.71
C GLU A 209 -26.30 7.41 -5.18
N GLU A 210 -27.18 7.09 -6.12
CA GLU A 210 -26.94 7.37 -7.54
C GLU A 210 -27.17 8.86 -7.84
N GLY A 211 -26.21 9.51 -8.50
CA GLY A 211 -26.35 10.90 -8.90
C GLY A 211 -25.03 11.57 -9.24
N ASP A 212 -24.99 12.90 -9.18
CA ASP A 212 -23.82 13.68 -9.57
C ASP A 212 -22.65 13.52 -8.57
N HIS A 213 -21.44 13.36 -9.11
CA HIS A 213 -20.18 13.27 -8.37
C HIS A 213 -19.30 14.46 -8.76
N ASN A 214 -19.81 15.67 -8.54
CA ASN A 214 -19.13 16.91 -8.91
C ASN A 214 -17.96 17.24 -7.96
N VAL A 215 -17.09 16.28 -7.70
CA VAL A 215 -15.76 16.46 -7.10
C VAL A 215 -14.75 16.56 -8.24
N ASP A 216 -13.74 17.43 -8.12
CA ASP A 216 -12.75 17.69 -9.16
C ASP A 216 -11.31 17.77 -8.62
N ALA A 217 -11.10 17.50 -7.33
CA ALA A 217 -9.77 17.46 -6.73
C ALA A 217 -9.62 16.29 -5.76
N THR A 218 -8.43 15.72 -5.74
CA THR A 218 -7.98 14.70 -4.79
C THR A 218 -6.81 15.28 -3.98
N THR A 219 -6.86 15.12 -2.66
CA THR A 219 -5.94 15.79 -1.73
C THR A 219 -5.51 14.89 -0.57
N ILE A 220 -4.27 15.09 -0.12
CA ILE A 220 -3.66 14.40 1.02
C ILE A 220 -3.11 15.45 2.00
N GLY A 221 -3.35 15.24 3.29
CA GLY A 221 -2.86 16.12 4.36
C GLY A 221 -3.68 17.39 4.60
N GLY A 222 -4.81 17.54 3.91
CA GLY A 222 -5.74 18.66 4.03
C GLY A 222 -6.87 18.51 3.00
N ILE A 223 -7.65 19.57 2.78
CA ILE A 223 -8.69 19.59 1.74
C ILE A 223 -8.61 20.86 0.89
N LEU A 224 -8.68 20.69 -0.43
CA LEU A 224 -8.75 21.79 -1.41
C LEU A 224 -10.18 21.97 -1.95
N ARG A 225 -10.85 23.02 -1.47
CA ARG A 225 -12.12 23.50 -2.04
C ARG A 225 -11.85 24.76 -2.86
N GLY A 226 -12.72 25.77 -2.78
CA GLY A 226 -12.37 27.13 -3.23
C GLY A 226 -11.10 27.69 -2.58
N ASN A 227 -10.73 27.20 -1.38
CA ASN A 227 -9.42 27.43 -0.75
C ASN A 227 -9.00 26.16 0.01
N ALA A 228 -7.70 25.98 0.20
CA ALA A 228 -7.14 24.94 1.07
C ALA A 228 -7.50 25.20 2.54
N SER A 229 -7.73 24.13 3.32
CA SER A 229 -8.07 24.20 4.75
C SER A 229 -7.92 22.84 5.45
N HIS A 230 -8.14 22.81 6.77
CA HIS A 230 -8.19 21.59 7.61
C HIS A 230 -6.96 20.68 7.48
N TRP A 231 -5.77 21.28 7.46
CA TRP A 231 -4.49 20.58 7.36
C TRP A 231 -4.21 19.72 8.58
N VAL A 232 -3.83 18.46 8.38
CA VAL A 232 -3.44 17.56 9.48
C VAL A 232 -1.95 17.71 9.78
N THR A 233 -1.56 17.37 11.01
CA THR A 233 -0.15 17.16 11.40
C THR A 233 0.10 15.68 11.61
N GLY A 234 1.16 15.15 10.98
CA GLY A 234 1.56 13.75 11.11
C GLY A 234 2.23 13.23 9.83
N LEU A 235 2.52 11.93 9.80
CA LEU A 235 3.14 11.28 8.63
C LEU A 235 2.09 10.50 7.85
N ILE A 236 2.17 10.56 6.53
CA ILE A 236 1.35 9.76 5.61
C ILE A 236 2.28 9.15 4.57
N ASP A 237 2.01 7.90 4.21
CA ASP A 237 2.85 7.06 3.35
C ASP A 237 1.98 6.15 2.47
N ASP A 238 2.52 5.71 1.33
CA ASP A 238 2.02 4.63 0.48
C ASP A 238 0.51 4.76 0.15
N VAL A 239 0.13 5.92 -0.39
CA VAL A 239 -1.27 6.25 -0.69
C VAL A 239 -1.64 5.70 -2.05
N ALA A 240 -2.71 4.89 -2.14
CA ALA A 240 -3.14 4.31 -3.40
C ALA A 240 -4.66 4.27 -3.58
N ILE A 241 -5.07 4.22 -4.84
CA ILE A 241 -6.46 4.21 -5.26
C ILE A 241 -6.67 3.16 -6.34
N TRP A 242 -7.72 2.35 -6.16
CA TRP A 242 -8.22 1.41 -7.16
C TRP A 242 -9.60 1.84 -7.67
N ASP A 243 -9.89 1.61 -8.96
CA ASP A 243 -11.23 1.77 -9.57
C ASP A 243 -12.15 0.57 -9.34
N ARG A 244 -11.80 -0.27 -8.37
CA ARG A 244 -12.57 -1.42 -7.92
C ARG A 244 -12.53 -1.56 -6.41
N ALA A 245 -13.45 -2.36 -5.89
CA ALA A 245 -13.39 -2.83 -4.53
C ALA A 245 -12.27 -3.86 -4.37
N LEU A 246 -11.43 -3.69 -3.35
CA LEU A 246 -10.58 -4.76 -2.84
C LEU A 246 -11.39 -5.64 -1.89
N SER A 247 -11.26 -6.95 -2.06
CA SER A 247 -11.78 -7.95 -1.13
C SER A 247 -11.02 -7.94 0.21
N ALA A 248 -11.62 -8.51 1.26
CA ALA A 248 -10.96 -8.61 2.57
C ALA A 248 -9.60 -9.34 2.51
N ASP A 249 -9.48 -10.38 1.70
CA ASP A 249 -8.21 -11.10 1.50
C ASP A 249 -7.15 -10.21 0.82
N GLU A 250 -7.55 -9.40 -0.17
CA GLU A 250 -6.66 -8.43 -0.81
C GLU A 250 -6.25 -7.31 0.15
N VAL A 251 -7.17 -6.81 0.98
CA VAL A 251 -6.86 -5.79 2.00
C VAL A 251 -5.89 -6.33 3.05
N SER A 252 -6.07 -7.57 3.51
CA SER A 252 -5.14 -8.24 4.41
C SER A 252 -3.77 -8.45 3.74
N GLY A 253 -3.76 -8.88 2.48
CA GLY A 253 -2.56 -9.00 1.65
C GLY A 253 -1.80 -7.68 1.53
N LEU A 254 -2.50 -6.61 1.13
CA LEU A 254 -1.98 -5.25 0.99
C LEU A 254 -1.37 -4.75 2.30
N THR A 255 -2.07 -4.92 3.43
CA THR A 255 -1.57 -4.51 4.75
C THR A 255 -0.27 -5.22 5.13
N SER A 256 -0.18 -6.53 4.84
CA SER A 256 0.98 -7.33 5.25
C SER A 256 2.19 -7.17 4.33
N SER A 257 1.95 -6.90 3.05
CA SER A 257 2.95 -7.04 1.99
C SER A 257 3.21 -5.74 1.22
N GLY A 258 2.44 -4.68 1.45
CA GLY A 258 2.53 -3.42 0.71
C GLY A 258 1.98 -3.53 -0.72
N ILE A 259 2.02 -2.41 -1.44
CA ILE A 259 1.59 -2.35 -2.84
C ILE A 259 2.66 -3.03 -3.72
N PRO A 260 2.30 -4.00 -4.58
CA PRO A 260 3.25 -4.58 -5.51
C PRO A 260 3.72 -3.52 -6.52
N THR A 261 4.95 -3.05 -6.39
CA THR A 261 5.52 -2.07 -7.34
C THR A 261 6.16 -2.79 -8.53
N ALA A 262 5.85 -2.33 -9.75
CA ALA A 262 6.59 -2.67 -10.96
C ALA A 262 7.83 -1.76 -11.08
N GLY A 263 8.88 -2.09 -10.34
CA GLY A 263 10.19 -1.45 -10.46
C GLY A 263 10.57 -0.59 -9.25
N GLY A 264 11.20 -1.25 -8.26
CA GLY A 264 12.18 -0.65 -7.33
C GLY A 264 11.75 0.60 -6.57
N GLY A 265 11.17 0.43 -5.39
CA GLY A 265 10.92 1.53 -4.45
C GLY A 265 10.68 1.10 -3.00
N GLY A 266 9.96 0.00 -2.77
CA GLY A 266 9.77 -0.59 -1.43
C GLY A 266 9.29 -2.03 -1.58
N HIS A 267 10.20 -3.01 -1.52
CA HIS A 267 9.94 -4.37 -2.00
C HIS A 267 8.87 -5.14 -1.18
N PRO A 268 8.03 -5.94 -1.84
CA PRO A 268 8.44 -7.30 -2.22
C PRO A 268 8.62 -7.40 -3.74
N LEU A 269 9.57 -8.22 -4.17
CA LEU A 269 10.01 -8.34 -5.55
C LEU A 269 8.85 -8.61 -6.53
N LEU A 270 8.42 -7.51 -7.15
CA LEU A 270 8.06 -7.30 -8.55
C LEU A 270 6.99 -8.25 -9.10
N VAL A 271 5.82 -7.68 -9.35
CA VAL A 271 5.04 -8.10 -10.53
C VAL A 271 6.01 -8.08 -11.73
N ASP A 272 6.02 -9.18 -12.49
CA ASP A 272 6.96 -9.50 -13.57
C ASP A 272 8.40 -9.88 -13.17
N LEU A 273 8.66 -10.23 -11.91
CA LEU A 273 9.93 -10.88 -11.54
C LEU A 273 10.07 -12.24 -12.24
N VAL A 274 10.88 -12.28 -13.30
CA VAL A 274 11.17 -13.52 -14.03
C VAL A 274 12.00 -14.48 -13.18
N ALA A 275 12.99 -13.98 -12.44
CA ALA A 275 13.84 -14.80 -11.58
C ALA A 275 14.48 -13.99 -10.44
N HIS A 276 14.59 -14.61 -9.27
CA HIS A 276 15.39 -14.13 -8.14
C HIS A 276 16.42 -15.19 -7.76
N PHE A 277 17.69 -14.84 -7.69
CA PHE A 277 18.79 -15.75 -7.35
C PHE A 277 19.39 -15.31 -6.00
N PRO A 278 19.11 -16.02 -4.90
CA PRO A 278 19.55 -15.60 -3.56
C PRO A 278 21.06 -15.75 -3.37
N LEU A 279 21.70 -16.67 -4.10
CA LEU A 279 23.14 -16.95 -4.03
C LEU A 279 23.64 -17.34 -2.63
N ASP A 280 22.72 -17.81 -1.78
CA ASP A 280 23.01 -18.24 -0.43
C ASP A 280 23.70 -19.61 -0.41
N GLU A 281 23.04 -20.60 -1.01
CA GLU A 281 23.43 -22.01 -0.98
C GLU A 281 23.77 -22.58 -2.36
N ASP A 282 23.19 -21.99 -3.41
CA ASP A 282 23.38 -22.40 -4.79
C ASP A 282 23.11 -21.24 -5.77
N GLY A 283 23.20 -21.56 -7.06
CA GLY A 283 22.92 -20.63 -8.14
C GLY A 283 21.47 -20.66 -8.65
N ASN A 284 20.53 -21.33 -7.99
CA ASN A 284 19.18 -21.52 -8.51
C ASN A 284 18.27 -20.32 -8.23
N SER A 285 17.22 -20.17 -9.02
CA SER A 285 16.19 -19.18 -8.72
C SER A 285 15.28 -19.66 -7.58
N THR A 286 14.79 -18.73 -6.75
CA THR A 286 13.89 -19.02 -5.62
C THR A 286 12.55 -19.59 -6.07
N ASN A 287 12.09 -19.26 -7.29
CA ASN A 287 10.88 -19.81 -7.89
C ASN A 287 11.11 -21.19 -8.56
N GLY A 288 12.36 -21.66 -8.66
CA GLY A 288 12.72 -22.95 -9.25
C GLY A 288 12.63 -23.03 -10.77
N GLU A 289 12.26 -21.96 -11.47
CA GLU A 289 12.18 -21.94 -12.94
C GLU A 289 13.56 -21.98 -13.61
N PHE A 290 14.57 -21.40 -12.97
CA PHE A 290 15.93 -21.33 -13.47
C PHE A 290 16.85 -22.11 -12.54
N THR A 291 17.14 -23.36 -12.94
CA THR A 291 18.15 -24.18 -12.26
C THR A 291 19.50 -23.93 -12.92
N ALA A 292 20.54 -23.71 -12.13
CA ALA A 292 21.89 -23.52 -12.65
C ALA A 292 22.34 -24.79 -13.38
N ALA A 293 22.51 -24.68 -14.70
CA ALA A 293 23.02 -25.73 -15.56
C ALA A 293 24.54 -25.89 -15.44
N THR A 294 25.26 -24.82 -15.10
CA THR A 294 26.71 -24.86 -14.84
C THR A 294 27.06 -23.96 -13.67
N VAL A 295 27.84 -24.50 -12.73
CA VAL A 295 28.50 -23.75 -11.66
C VAL A 295 29.97 -24.13 -11.67
N THR A 296 30.85 -23.18 -11.94
CA THR A 296 32.32 -23.40 -11.96
C THR A 296 33.00 -22.38 -11.08
N ASP A 297 33.90 -22.82 -10.21
CA ASP A 297 34.73 -21.98 -9.33
C ASP A 297 33.96 -20.93 -8.52
N VAL A 298 32.72 -21.23 -8.10
CA VAL A 298 31.91 -20.40 -7.19
C VAL A 298 31.79 -21.08 -5.84
N GLU A 299 31.99 -20.32 -4.77
CA GLU A 299 31.76 -20.78 -3.39
C GLU A 299 30.57 -20.02 -2.80
N PHE A 300 29.51 -20.74 -2.43
CA PHE A 300 28.33 -20.18 -1.76
C PHE A 300 28.50 -20.20 -0.23
N GLY A 301 27.68 -19.42 0.48
CA GLY A 301 27.68 -19.42 1.94
C GLY A 301 28.68 -18.46 2.59
N ALA A 302 29.31 -17.56 1.83
CA ALA A 302 30.23 -16.56 2.38
C ALA A 302 29.46 -15.42 3.08
N ASP A 303 30.05 -14.78 4.09
CA ASP A 303 29.45 -13.63 4.76
C ASP A 303 29.15 -12.50 3.76
N GLY A 304 27.89 -12.07 3.70
CA GLY A 304 27.44 -11.03 2.77
C GLY A 304 28.10 -9.68 3.03
N ALA A 305 28.47 -8.96 1.97
CA ALA A 305 29.29 -7.75 2.03
C ALA A 305 28.66 -6.56 2.79
N THR A 306 27.35 -6.59 3.10
CA THR A 306 26.64 -5.45 3.70
C THR A 306 25.57 -5.82 4.74
N GLY A 307 25.54 -7.06 5.27
CA GLY A 307 24.58 -7.43 6.33
C GLY A 307 23.10 -7.47 5.91
N ASN A 308 22.82 -7.55 4.60
CA ASN A 308 21.48 -7.87 4.10
C ASN A 308 21.19 -9.37 4.29
N THR A 309 19.90 -9.75 4.24
CA THR A 309 19.41 -11.11 4.48
C THR A 309 20.17 -12.17 3.68
N GLY A 310 20.67 -13.23 4.34
CA GLY A 310 21.31 -14.38 3.71
C GLY A 310 22.85 -14.40 3.79
N THR A 311 23.44 -15.29 3.00
CA THR A 311 24.87 -15.42 2.72
C THR A 311 25.17 -14.98 1.27
N SER A 312 26.36 -15.24 0.75
CA SER A 312 26.77 -14.77 -0.58
C SER A 312 27.60 -15.79 -1.35
N ALA A 313 27.65 -15.60 -2.67
CA ALA A 313 28.54 -16.32 -3.56
C ALA A 313 29.84 -15.53 -3.79
N THR A 314 30.98 -16.21 -3.65
CA THR A 314 32.31 -15.65 -3.93
C THR A 314 32.75 -16.02 -5.35
N PHE A 315 33.15 -15.01 -6.12
CA PHE A 315 33.68 -15.14 -7.47
C PHE A 315 35.19 -14.78 -7.49
N ASN A 316 36.00 -15.62 -8.13
CA ASN A 316 37.46 -15.53 -8.17
C ASN A 316 38.00 -14.54 -9.21
N GLY A 317 37.11 -13.88 -9.97
CA GLY A 317 37.46 -12.86 -10.98
C GLY A 317 38.14 -13.37 -12.25
N SER A 318 38.25 -14.69 -12.47
CA SER A 318 38.95 -15.28 -13.62
C SER A 318 38.21 -16.43 -14.33
N SER A 319 37.54 -17.30 -13.58
CA SER A 319 36.88 -18.51 -14.11
C SER A 319 35.52 -18.80 -13.48
N SER A 320 35.16 -18.07 -12.41
CA SER A 320 33.87 -18.26 -11.75
C SER A 320 32.69 -17.96 -12.66
N ILE A 321 31.74 -18.89 -12.78
CA ILE A 321 30.50 -18.72 -13.54
C ILE A 321 29.35 -19.50 -12.90
N ILE A 322 28.16 -18.89 -12.92
CA ILE A 322 26.87 -19.55 -12.75
C ILE A 322 26.12 -19.31 -14.07
N GLN A 323 25.65 -20.39 -14.70
CA GLN A 323 24.93 -20.32 -15.97
C GLN A 323 23.64 -21.13 -15.87
N HIS A 324 22.59 -20.59 -16.46
CA HIS A 324 21.24 -21.16 -16.58
C HIS A 324 20.92 -21.36 -18.07
N ASP A 325 20.05 -22.32 -18.38
CA ASP A 325 19.59 -22.61 -19.75
C ASP A 325 18.45 -21.68 -20.20
#